data_AF-A0A533VKV7-F1
#
_entry.id   AF-A0A533VKV7-F1
#
_cell.length_a   1.000
_cell.length_b   1.000
_cell.length_c   1.000
_cell.angle_alpha   90.00
_cell.angle_beta   90.00
_cell.angle_gamma   90.00
#
_symmetry.space_group_name_H-M   'P 1'
#
loop_
_entity.id
_entity.type
_entity.pdbx_description
1 polymer ?
#
loop_
_entity_poly.entity_id
_entity_poly.type
_entity_poly.pdbx_seq_one_letter_code
_entity_poly.pdbx_strand_id
1 'polypeptide(L)' 'MQCGCHCIKCGSTDLTSNRVGEIESDGYYDMHHTCRKCNTHFDHLEGDMFNSCENCGYESS' A
#
# COMPACT_ATOMS: atom_id res chain seq x y z
N MET A 1 9.82 -7.60 10.50
CA MET A 1 9.79 -8.24 9.17
C MET A 1 9.89 -7.12 8.15
N GLN A 2 10.90 -7.13 7.28
CA GLN A 2 11.00 -6.16 6.19
C GLN A 2 10.11 -6.70 5.06
N CYS A 3 9.00 -6.02 4.77
CA CYS A 3 8.22 -6.27 3.56
C CYS A 3 9.18 -6.02 2.39
N GLY A 4 9.65 -7.08 1.71
CA GLY A 4 10.46 -6.99 0.50
C GLY A 4 9.60 -6.56 -0.67
N CYS A 5 8.85 -5.47 -0.48
CA CYS A 5 7.76 -5.05 -1.34
C CYS A 5 8.32 -4.00 -2.30
N HIS A 6 7.95 -4.14 -3.58
CA HIS A 6 8.44 -3.30 -4.67
C HIS A 6 7.24 -2.64 -5.33
N CYS A 7 7.41 -1.43 -5.82
CA CYS A 7 6.38 -0.79 -6.60
C CYS A 7 6.10 -1.59 -7.87
N ILE A 8 4.87 -2.05 -8.05
CA ILE A 8 4.46 -2.81 -9.23
C ILE A 8 4.61 -2.02 -10.54
N LYS A 9 4.58 -0.68 -10.46
CA LYS A 9 4.69 0.21 -11.63
C LYS A 9 6.14 0.56 -12.01
N CYS A 10 7.00 0.87 -11.04
CA CYS A 10 8.35 1.36 -11.31
C CYS A 10 9.48 0.50 -10.72
N GLY A 11 9.16 -0.54 -9.95
CA GLY A 11 10.14 -1.42 -9.30
C GLY A 11 10.86 -0.82 -8.08
N SER A 12 10.57 0.44 -7.71
CA SER A 12 11.19 1.09 -6.55
C SER A 12 10.79 0.41 -5.25
N THR A 13 11.75 0.24 -4.33
CA THR A 13 11.53 -0.21 -2.94
C THR A 13 11.22 0.95 -2.00
N ASP A 14 11.21 2.19 -2.50
CA ASP A 14 10.85 3.40 -1.75
C ASP A 14 9.32 3.51 -1.65
N LEU A 15 8.78 2.70 -0.73
CA LEU A 15 7.36 2.57 -0.45
C LEU A 15 7.04 3.08 0.96
N THR A 16 5.92 3.77 1.09
CA THR A 16 5.32 4.14 2.38
C THR A 16 4.20 3.17 2.69
N SER A 17 4.32 2.46 3.80
CA SER A 17 3.29 1.54 4.27
C SER A 17 2.33 2.29 5.19
N ASN A 18 1.04 2.27 4.88
CA ASN A 18 0.00 2.78 5.75
C ASN A 18 -0.92 1.62 6.15
N ARG A 19 -1.07 1.43 7.46
CA ARG A 19 -2.09 0.52 7.99
C ARG A 19 -3.45 1.19 7.84
N VAL A 20 -4.35 0.54 7.13
CA VAL A 20 -5.68 1.04 6.79
C VAL A 20 -6.80 0.35 7.54
N GLY A 21 -6.55 -0.86 8.05
CA GLY A 21 -7.51 -1.64 8.83
C GLY A 21 -7.16 -1.76 10.31
N GLU A 22 -8.16 -2.18 11.09
CA GLU A 22 -7.94 -2.79 12.39
C GLU A 22 -7.27 -4.17 12.20
N ILE A 23 -6.67 -4.71 13.26
CA ILE A 23 -6.15 -6.08 13.21
C ILE A 23 -7.36 -7.01 13.28
N GLU A 24 -7.61 -7.73 12.19
CA GLU A 24 -8.68 -8.70 12.09
C GLU A 24 -8.44 -9.87 13.07
N SER A 25 -9.48 -10.66 13.31
CA SER A 25 -9.46 -11.75 14.30
C SER A 25 -8.49 -12.88 13.94
N ASP A 26 -8.02 -12.92 12.69
CA ASP A 26 -7.01 -13.84 12.17
C ASP A 26 -5.56 -13.31 12.37
N GLY A 27 -5.40 -12.11 12.91
CA GLY A 27 -4.12 -11.45 13.12
C GLY A 27 -3.56 -10.74 11.88
N TYR A 28 -4.28 -10.76 10.76
CA TYR A 28 -3.95 -9.98 9.57
C TYR A 28 -4.56 -8.58 9.68
N TYR A 29 -3.95 -7.63 8.96
CA TYR A 29 -4.43 -6.26 8.92
C TYR A 29 -4.17 -5.71 7.53
N ASP A 30 -5.12 -4.93 7.04
CA ASP A 30 -4.96 -4.29 5.74
C ASP A 30 -3.85 -3.24 5.81
N MET A 31 -2.92 -3.36 4.87
CA MET A 31 -1.80 -2.46 4.72
C MET A 31 -1.69 -2.09 3.25
N HIS A 32 -1.72 -0.80 2.97
CA HIS A 32 -1.48 -0.31 1.63
C HIS A 32 -0.07 0.28 1.52
N HIS A 33 0.54 0.15 0.35
CA HIS A 33 1.83 0.74 0.02
C HIS A 33 1.68 1.86 -0.99
N THR A 34 2.26 3.01 -0.68
CA THR A 34 2.38 4.14 -1.61
C THR A 34 3.82 4.31 -2.04
N CYS A 35 4.10 4.16 -3.33
CA CYS A 35 5.43 4.43 -3.87
C CYS A 35 5.72 5.92 -3.91
N ARG A 36 6.79 6.36 -3.23
CA ARG A 36 7.20 7.78 -3.22
C ARG A 36 7.83 8.26 -4.52
N LYS A 37 8.24 7.33 -5.40
CA LYS A 37 8.83 7.68 -6.70
C LYS A 37 7.81 8.03 -7.76
N CYS A 38 6.74 7.24 -7.85
CA CYS A 38 5.73 7.37 -8.91
C CYS A 38 4.32 7.61 -8.39
N ASN A 39 4.15 7.84 -7.08
CA ASN A 39 2.86 7.99 -6.41
C ASN A 39 1.86 6.90 -6.82
N THR A 40 2.34 5.66 -6.88
CA THR A 40 1.47 4.51 -7.12
C THR A 40 1.10 3.93 -5.78
N HIS A 41 -0.19 3.90 -5.51
CA HIS A 41 -0.74 3.32 -4.31
C HIS A 41 -1.34 1.97 -4.64
N PHE A 42 -1.01 0.95 -3.84
CA PHE A 42 -1.42 -0.42 -4.08
C PHE A 42 -1.55 -1.22 -2.78
N ASP A 43 -2.42 -2.22 -2.78
CA ASP A 43 -2.64 -3.07 -1.62
C ASP A 43 -1.51 -4.11 -1.45
N HIS A 44 -1.16 -4.41 -0.19
CA HIS A 44 -0.09 -5.35 0.12
C HIS A 44 -0.46 -6.81 -0.17
N LEU A 45 -1.72 -7.19 0.07
CA LEU A 45 -2.26 -8.55 -0.05
C LEU A 45 -2.71 -8.85 -1.48
N GLU A 46 -3.49 -7.96 -2.08
CA GLU A 46 -4.07 -8.15 -3.41
C GLU A 46 -3.15 -7.61 -4.52
N GLY A 47 -2.30 -6.61 -4.23
CA GLY A 47 -1.46 -5.97 -5.24
C GLY A 47 -2.23 -5.07 -6.20
N ASP A 48 -3.52 -4.85 -5.94
CA ASP A 48 -4.35 -3.95 -6.74
C ASP A 48 -3.90 -2.51 -6.59
N MET A 49 -3.87 -1.78 -7.71
CA MET A 49 -3.48 -0.38 -7.76
C MET A 49 -4.71 0.52 -7.70
N PHE A 50 -4.66 1.52 -6.84
CA PHE A 50 -5.74 2.47 -6.66
C PHE A 50 -5.23 3.89 -6.86
N ASN A 51 -6.04 4.70 -7.53
CA ASN A 51 -5.80 6.14 -7.64
C ASN A 51 -6.34 6.90 -6.43
N SER A 52 -7.31 6.33 -5.73
CA SER A 52 -7.80 6.84 -4.46
C SER A 52 -8.06 5.69 -3.48
N CYS A 53 -7.87 5.94 -2.19
CA CYS A 53 -8.15 5.02 -1.11
C CYS A 53 -8.85 5.79 0.01
N GLU A 54 -10.13 5.51 0.22
CA GLU A 54 -10.92 6.14 1.28
C GLU A 54 -10.42 5.73 2.67
N ASN A 55 -9.97 4.47 2.85
CA ASN A 55 -9.43 3.98 4.12
C ASN A 55 -8.13 4.68 4.54
N CYS A 56 -7.32 5.10 3.56
CA CYS A 56 -6.02 5.75 3.77
C CYS A 56 -6.10 7.26 3.74
N GLY A 57 -7.15 7.81 3.13
CA GLY A 57 -7.19 9.19 2.63
C GLY A 57 -6.18 9.46 1.49
N TYR A 58 -5.80 8.43 0.72
CA TYR A 58 -4.90 8.63 -0.42
C TYR A 58 -5.70 9.10 -1.63
N GLU A 59 -5.27 10.17 -2.28
CA GLU A 59 -5.78 10.62 -3.58
C GLU A 59 -4.60 10.98 -4.48
N SER A 60 -4.53 10.36 -5.65
CA SER A 60 -3.61 10.78 -6.71
C SER A 60 -4.19 12.03 -7.38
N SER A 61 -3.52 13.17 -7.19
CA SER A 61 -3.86 14.45 -7.83
C SER A 61 -3.55 14.48 -9.33
#